data_AF-A0A7J8UK14-F1
#
_entry.id   AF-A0A7J8UK14-F1
#
_cell.length_a   1.000
_cell.length_b   1.000
_cell.length_c   1.000
_cell.angle_alpha   90.00
_cell.angle_beta   90.00
_cell.angle_gamma   90.00
#
_symmetry.space_group_name_H-M   'P 1'
#
loop_
_entity.id
_entity.type
_entity.pdbx_description
1 polymer ?
#
loop_
_entity_poly.entity_id
_entity_poly.type
_entity_poly.pdbx_seq_one_letter_code
_entity_poly.pdbx_strand_id
1 'polypeptide(L)'
;MTTSELQLQPNNLDASLFNHTPFYCEENVYFLCKKLCSSEIADAQGSDLFVVFISNDNKQALLQVKSSKSFAFLKNDGESIFYTLVTSELPIPLWHQKASHRADGVILWDYHVICVQRKKDGGTHLVWDLDSSLPFPCPLATYVSETIRPSFQLFSEFQ
;
A
#
# COMPACT_ATOMS: atom_id res chain seq x y z
N MET A 1 -28.57 -15.57 -22.06
CA MET A 1 -29.15 -15.50 -20.70
C MET A 1 -28.50 -16.62 -19.92
N THR A 2 -27.63 -16.44 -18.94
CA THR A 2 -27.19 -15.28 -18.17
C THR A 2 -25.79 -15.67 -17.68
N THR A 3 -24.80 -14.81 -17.87
CA THR A 3 -23.43 -15.02 -17.37
C THR A 3 -23.47 -15.15 -15.86
N SER A 4 -23.06 -16.31 -15.34
CA SER A 4 -22.90 -16.54 -13.90
C SER A 4 -21.85 -15.57 -13.36
N GLU A 5 -22.31 -14.57 -12.62
CA GLU A 5 -21.47 -13.71 -11.78
C GLU A 5 -20.81 -14.62 -10.72
N LEU A 6 -19.51 -14.86 -10.88
CA LEU A 6 -18.69 -15.46 -9.85
C LEU A 6 -18.63 -14.49 -8.68
N GLN A 7 -19.48 -14.70 -7.67
CA GLN A 7 -19.37 -14.03 -6.37
C GLN A 7 -17.99 -14.37 -5.78
N LEU A 8 -17.11 -13.37 -5.73
CA LEU A 8 -15.77 -13.50 -5.15
C LEU A 8 -15.89 -13.71 -3.64
N GLN A 9 -15.67 -14.95 -3.19
CA GLN A 9 -15.53 -15.26 -1.77
C GLN A 9 -14.16 -14.74 -1.26
N PRO A 10 -14.07 -14.16 -0.04
CA PRO A 10 -12.85 -13.54 0.48
C PRO A 10 -11.60 -14.45 0.50
N ASN A 11 -11.82 -15.77 0.54
CA ASN A 11 -10.78 -16.78 0.71
C ASN A 11 -10.04 -17.15 -0.60
N ASN A 12 -10.40 -16.53 -1.73
CA ASN A 12 -9.84 -16.87 -3.05
C ASN A 12 -9.42 -15.65 -3.87
N LEU A 13 -9.12 -14.53 -3.20
CA LEU A 13 -8.58 -13.35 -3.86
C LEU A 13 -7.12 -13.56 -4.23
N ASP A 14 -6.87 -13.70 -5.53
CA ASP A 14 -5.54 -13.71 -6.10
C ASP A 14 -5.24 -12.35 -6.76
N ALA A 15 -3.98 -11.90 -6.67
CA ALA A 15 -3.50 -10.70 -7.32
C ALA A 15 -3.68 -10.76 -8.85
N SER A 16 -3.68 -11.95 -9.45
CA SER A 16 -3.91 -12.16 -10.89
C SER A 16 -5.29 -11.70 -11.38
N LEU A 17 -6.25 -11.52 -10.47
CA LEU A 17 -7.56 -10.99 -10.80
C LEU A 17 -7.53 -9.49 -11.10
N PHE A 18 -6.45 -8.79 -10.76
CA PHE A 18 -6.34 -7.34 -10.91
C PHE A 18 -5.43 -7.00 -12.08
N ASN A 19 -5.79 -5.94 -12.81
CA ASN A 19 -4.92 -5.40 -13.82
C ASN A 19 -3.68 -4.82 -13.14
N HIS A 20 -2.50 -5.17 -13.64
CA HIS A 20 -1.22 -4.71 -13.12
C HIS A 20 -0.32 -4.32 -14.27
N THR A 21 0.13 -3.07 -14.26
CA THR A 21 1.18 -2.56 -15.13
C THR A 21 2.38 -2.22 -14.25
N PRO A 22 3.53 -2.92 -14.37
CA PRO A 22 4.70 -2.64 -13.54
C PRO A 22 5.10 -1.17 -13.63
N PHE A 23 5.47 -0.59 -12.48
CA PHE A 23 5.91 0.82 -12.34
C PHE A 23 4.82 1.90 -12.52
N TYR A 24 3.54 1.52 -12.63
CA TYR A 24 2.39 2.43 -12.63
C TYR A 24 1.50 2.16 -11.41
N CYS A 25 2.11 2.19 -10.21
CA CYS A 25 1.46 1.80 -8.96
C CYS A 25 0.23 2.65 -8.63
N GLU A 26 0.23 3.93 -8.99
CA GLU A 26 -0.90 4.85 -8.83
C GLU A 26 -2.13 4.43 -9.66
N GLU A 27 -1.94 4.04 -10.92
CA GLU A 27 -3.03 3.56 -11.78
C GLU A 27 -3.51 2.17 -11.33
N ASN A 28 -2.57 1.29 -10.97
CA ASN A 28 -2.88 -0.03 -10.46
C ASN A 28 -3.75 0.05 -9.20
N VAL A 29 -3.39 0.92 -8.24
CA VAL A 29 -4.18 1.14 -7.02
C VAL A 29 -5.53 1.77 -7.32
N TYR A 30 -5.62 2.69 -8.29
CA TYR A 30 -6.90 3.25 -8.71
C TYR A 30 -7.89 2.19 -9.21
N PHE A 31 -7.46 1.32 -10.12
CA PHE A 31 -8.31 0.26 -10.65
C PHE A 31 -8.61 -0.84 -9.62
N LEU A 32 -7.64 -1.15 -8.77
CA LEU A 32 -7.80 -2.04 -7.62
C LEU A 32 -8.91 -1.55 -6.69
N CYS A 33 -8.86 -0.29 -6.24
CA CYS A 33 -9.89 0.29 -5.36
C CYS A 33 -11.30 0.22 -6.00
N LYS A 34 -11.41 0.59 -7.29
CA LYS A 34 -12.67 0.46 -8.02
C LYS A 34 -13.20 -0.98 -8.01
N LYS A 35 -12.32 -1.95 -8.26
CA LYS A 35 -12.68 -3.36 -8.29
C LYS A 35 -13.13 -3.86 -6.90
N LEU A 36 -12.43 -3.47 -5.84
CA LEU A 36 -12.79 -3.82 -4.46
C LEU A 36 -14.19 -3.30 -4.09
N CYS A 37 -14.53 -2.06 -4.46
CA CYS A 37 -15.87 -1.50 -4.25
C CYS A 37 -16.94 -2.23 -5.06
N SER A 38 -16.70 -2.47 -6.36
CA SER A 38 -17.66 -3.17 -7.22
C SER A 38 -17.87 -4.65 -6.87
N SER A 39 -16.91 -5.25 -6.15
CA SER A 39 -16.97 -6.67 -5.74
C SER A 39 -17.49 -6.85 -4.32
N GLU A 40 -17.98 -5.78 -3.67
CA GLU A 40 -18.47 -5.76 -2.29
C GLU A 40 -17.44 -6.22 -1.23
N ILE A 41 -16.15 -6.19 -1.58
CA ILE A 41 -15.04 -6.48 -0.65
C ILE A 41 -14.77 -5.26 0.22
N ALA A 42 -14.95 -4.07 -0.36
CA ALA A 42 -14.88 -2.77 0.29
C ALA A 42 -16.26 -2.10 0.28
N ASP A 43 -16.40 -1.05 1.08
CA ASP A 43 -17.59 -0.20 1.07
C ASP A 43 -17.86 0.32 -0.35
N ALA A 44 -19.13 0.40 -0.74
CA ALA A 44 -19.50 0.80 -2.11
C ALA A 44 -18.98 2.20 -2.48
N GLN A 45 -18.82 3.09 -1.49
CA GLN A 45 -18.26 4.42 -1.67
C GLN A 45 -16.74 4.48 -1.37
N GLY A 46 -16.12 3.35 -1.06
CA GLY A 46 -14.71 3.25 -0.69
C GLY A 46 -14.39 3.94 0.64
N SER A 47 -15.37 4.15 1.52
CA SER A 47 -15.17 4.86 2.80
C SER A 47 -14.28 4.12 3.80
N ASP A 48 -13.97 2.85 3.53
CA ASP A 48 -13.03 2.02 4.26
C ASP A 48 -11.68 1.85 3.55
N LEU A 49 -11.48 2.46 2.39
CA LEU A 49 -10.24 2.41 1.61
C LEU A 49 -9.43 3.70 1.72
N PHE A 50 -8.12 3.54 1.79
CA PHE A 50 -7.17 4.64 1.90
C PHE A 50 -6.04 4.43 0.91
N VAL A 51 -5.86 5.35 -0.03
CA VAL A 51 -4.72 5.35 -0.95
C VAL A 51 -3.54 6.03 -0.25
N VAL A 52 -2.41 5.34 -0.21
CA VAL A 52 -1.22 5.76 0.53
C VAL A 52 -0.06 5.92 -0.44
N PHE A 53 0.49 7.12 -0.51
CA PHE A 53 1.73 7.41 -1.21
C PHE A 53 2.90 7.29 -0.23
N ILE A 54 3.89 6.50 -0.60
CA ILE A 54 5.14 6.30 0.13
C ILE A 54 6.23 7.00 -0.70
N SER A 55 6.86 8.04 -0.15
CA SER A 55 7.89 8.82 -0.86
C SER A 55 8.83 9.51 0.14
N ASN A 56 9.66 10.44 -0.34
CA ASN A 56 10.66 11.18 0.42
C ASN A 56 10.52 12.70 0.18
N ASP A 57 11.32 13.49 0.92
CA ASP A 57 11.21 14.96 0.98
C ASP A 57 11.64 15.71 -0.30
N ASN A 58 12.21 15.05 -1.32
CA ASN A 58 12.96 15.75 -2.38
C ASN A 58 12.30 15.88 -3.78
N LYS A 59 11.01 15.53 -3.98
CA LYS A 59 10.04 16.21 -4.91
C LYS A 59 8.78 15.39 -5.29
N GLN A 60 7.67 16.14 -5.38
CA GLN A 60 6.45 15.98 -6.21
C GLN A 60 5.46 14.82 -5.94
N ALA A 61 4.82 14.86 -4.77
CA ALA A 61 3.38 14.61 -4.70
C ALA A 61 2.72 15.78 -3.96
N LEU A 62 1.85 16.49 -4.67
CA LEU A 62 1.16 17.69 -4.20
C LEU A 62 0.11 17.29 -3.16
N LEU A 63 0.39 17.48 -1.87
CA LEU A 63 -0.55 17.92 -0.82
C LEU A 63 0.25 18.21 0.46
N GLN A 64 0.19 19.45 0.91
CA GLN A 64 1.11 20.08 1.85
C GLN A 64 0.68 19.84 3.31
N VAL A 65 1.52 19.22 4.15
CA VAL A 65 1.57 19.52 5.61
C VAL A 65 3.04 19.53 6.06
N LYS A 66 3.42 20.60 6.75
CA LYS A 66 4.78 21.02 7.05
C LYS A 66 5.48 20.20 8.14
N SER A 67 6.82 20.28 8.07
CA SER A 67 7.82 20.14 9.15
C SER A 67 8.16 18.71 9.58
N SER A 68 9.19 18.19 8.89
CA SER A 68 10.21 17.23 9.34
C SER A 68 10.03 16.63 10.73
N LYS A 69 9.66 15.34 10.76
CA LYS A 69 10.14 14.24 11.61
C LYS A 69 9.24 13.04 11.31
N SER A 70 9.80 12.06 10.61
CA SER A 70 9.11 10.86 10.13
C SER A 70 8.49 10.04 11.27
N PHE A 71 7.17 10.10 11.43
CA PHE A 71 6.33 9.14 12.16
C PHE A 71 4.89 9.22 11.61
N ALA A 72 4.30 8.08 11.24
CA ALA A 72 2.88 8.01 10.88
C ALA A 72 2.04 7.85 12.17
N PHE A 73 1.16 8.81 12.44
CA PHE A 73 0.16 8.71 13.51
C PHE A 73 -1.14 8.13 12.93
N LEU A 74 -1.67 7.07 13.55
CA LEU A 74 -3.09 6.75 13.49
C LEU A 74 -3.80 7.71 14.45
N LYS A 75 -4.52 8.71 13.95
CA LYS A 75 -5.54 9.42 14.74
C LYS A 75 -6.93 8.97 14.31
N ASN A 76 -7.72 8.49 15.26
CA ASN A 76 -9.05 7.93 15.03
C ASN A 76 -10.13 8.90 15.48
N ASP A 77 -10.28 10.04 14.80
CA ASP A 77 -11.24 11.08 15.24
C ASP A 77 -12.14 11.61 14.09
N GLY A 78 -12.49 10.76 13.11
CA GLY A 78 -13.68 11.01 12.27
C GLY A 78 -13.54 11.86 10.99
N GLU A 79 -12.34 12.18 10.52
CA GLU A 79 -12.11 12.76 9.18
C GLU A 79 -11.29 11.82 8.29
N SER A 80 -11.56 11.85 6.97
CA SER A 80 -10.85 11.08 5.96
C SER A 80 -9.33 11.27 6.06
N ILE A 81 -8.60 10.20 6.36
CA ILE A 81 -7.15 10.25 6.59
C ILE A 81 -6.43 9.98 5.27
N PHE A 82 -5.71 10.97 4.75
CA PHE A 82 -4.67 10.74 3.76
C PHE A 82 -3.40 10.30 4.50
N TYR A 83 -2.86 9.12 4.19
CA TYR A 83 -1.58 8.69 4.74
C TYR A 83 -0.47 9.01 3.73
N THR A 84 0.53 9.76 4.19
CA THR A 84 1.79 9.92 3.49
C THR A 84 2.88 9.31 4.36
N LEU A 85 3.54 8.27 3.87
CA LEU A 85 4.76 7.76 4.48
C LEU A 85 5.92 8.56 3.87
N VAL A 86 6.54 9.42 4.68
CA VAL A 86 7.70 10.23 4.29
C VAL A 86 8.95 9.63 4.92
N THR A 87 9.82 9.04 4.11
CA THR A 87 11.15 8.57 4.54
C THR A 87 12.19 9.65 4.25
N SER A 88 13.18 9.83 5.13
CA SER A 88 14.30 10.77 4.91
C SER A 88 15.38 10.25 3.95
N GLU A 89 15.18 9.03 3.45
CA GLU A 89 16.17 8.25 2.74
C GLU A 89 15.78 8.22 1.26
N LEU A 90 16.73 8.62 0.41
CA LEU A 90 16.58 8.64 -1.03
C LEU A 90 17.58 7.66 -1.62
N PRO A 91 17.15 6.71 -2.46
CA PRO A 91 15.77 6.25 -2.74
C PRO A 91 15.07 5.53 -1.56
N ILE A 92 13.74 5.36 -1.60
CA ILE A 92 12.99 4.70 -0.52
C ILE A 92 13.20 3.17 -0.61
N PRO A 93 13.72 2.50 0.43
CA PRO A 93 13.91 1.05 0.39
C PRO A 93 12.62 0.33 0.81
N LEU A 94 12.10 -0.50 -0.09
CA LEU A 94 10.97 -1.40 0.18
C LEU A 94 11.40 -2.85 -0.02
N TRP A 95 11.23 -3.67 1.00
CA TRP A 95 11.49 -5.10 0.96
C TRP A 95 10.27 -5.89 0.48
N HIS A 96 10.51 -7.13 0.06
CA HIS A 96 9.47 -8.05 -0.44
C HIS A 96 8.70 -7.45 -1.61
N GLN A 97 9.44 -6.96 -2.61
CA GLN A 97 8.91 -6.42 -3.85
C GLN A 97 9.19 -7.40 -5.00
N LYS A 98 8.17 -7.71 -5.82
CA LYS A 98 8.24 -8.67 -6.95
C LYS A 98 9.31 -8.32 -7.97
N ALA A 99 9.60 -7.03 -8.13
CA ALA A 99 10.64 -6.54 -9.05
C ALA A 99 12.07 -6.78 -8.54
N SER A 100 12.27 -7.17 -7.28
CA SER A 100 13.62 -7.40 -6.75
C SER A 100 14.25 -8.66 -7.32
N HIS A 101 15.45 -8.50 -7.89
CA HIS A 101 16.33 -9.59 -8.27
C HIS A 101 17.44 -9.85 -7.23
N ARG A 102 17.41 -9.11 -6.13
CA ARG A 102 18.43 -9.17 -5.08
C ARG A 102 18.07 -10.25 -4.06
N ALA A 103 19.08 -10.87 -3.46
CA ALA A 103 18.88 -11.89 -2.43
C ALA A 103 18.24 -11.32 -1.14
N ASP A 104 18.43 -10.03 -0.87
CA ASP A 104 17.80 -9.33 0.25
C ASP A 104 16.36 -8.87 -0.05
N GLY A 105 15.89 -8.99 -1.30
CA GLY A 105 14.51 -8.67 -1.69
C GLY A 105 14.15 -7.18 -1.67
N VAL A 106 15.13 -6.27 -1.53
CA VAL A 106 14.89 -4.82 -1.50
C VAL A 106 14.76 -4.24 -2.92
N ILE A 107 13.87 -3.26 -3.10
CA ILE A 107 13.83 -2.32 -4.23
C ILE A 107 13.93 -0.91 -3.70
N LEU A 108 14.62 -0.08 -4.48
CA LEU A 108 14.80 1.34 -4.24
C LEU A 108 13.84 2.12 -5.13
N TRP A 109 12.76 2.63 -4.56
CA TRP A 109 11.73 3.39 -5.28
C TRP A 109 11.95 4.90 -5.16
N ASP A 110 11.46 5.67 -6.12
CA ASP A 110 11.28 7.11 -6.01
C ASP A 110 9.99 7.45 -5.24
N TYR A 111 8.92 6.74 -5.53
CA TYR A 111 7.72 6.64 -4.72
C TYR A 111 7.04 5.27 -4.95
N HIS A 112 6.14 4.89 -4.04
CA HIS A 112 5.27 3.72 -4.22
C HIS A 112 3.85 4.05 -3.74
N VAL A 113 2.85 3.39 -4.30
CA VAL A 113 1.44 3.60 -3.94
C VAL A 113 0.79 2.28 -3.57
N ILE A 114 0.09 2.28 -2.44
CA ILE A 114 -0.65 1.12 -1.94
C ILE A 114 -2.07 1.53 -1.53
N CYS A 115 -2.95 0.54 -1.36
CA CYS A 115 -4.26 0.73 -0.75
C CYS A 115 -4.33 0.06 0.62
N VAL A 116 -4.80 0.78 1.64
CA VAL A 116 -5.08 0.25 2.97
C VAL A 116 -6.59 0.17 3.16
N GLN A 117 -7.09 -1.00 3.54
CA GLN A 117 -8.49 -1.21 3.91
C GLN A 117 -8.65 -1.30 5.43
N ARG A 118 -9.49 -0.44 5.99
CA ARG A 118 -9.88 -0.46 7.41
C ARG A 118 -11.06 -1.41 7.64
N LYS A 119 -10.86 -2.42 8.46
CA LYS A 119 -11.96 -3.28 8.95
C LYS A 119 -12.64 -2.65 10.16
N LYS A 120 -13.97 -2.54 10.12
CA LYS A 120 -14.81 -1.84 11.13
C LYS A 120 -15.20 -2.74 12.32
N ASP A 121 -15.04 -4.05 12.19
CA ASP A 121 -15.48 -5.11 13.11
C ASP A 121 -14.39 -5.56 14.11
N GLY A 122 -13.36 -4.73 14.33
CA GLY A 122 -12.18 -5.14 15.11
C GLY A 122 -11.26 -6.09 14.35
N GLY A 123 -11.56 -6.38 13.08
CA GLY A 123 -10.68 -7.15 12.20
C GLY A 123 -9.37 -6.42 11.89
N THR A 124 -8.38 -7.19 11.48
CA THR A 124 -7.06 -6.66 11.08
C THR A 124 -7.19 -5.81 9.82
N HIS A 125 -6.60 -4.61 9.83
CA HIS A 125 -6.50 -3.78 8.63
C HIS A 125 -5.64 -4.47 7.57
N LEU A 126 -5.98 -4.26 6.31
CA LEU A 126 -5.36 -4.95 5.18
C LEU A 126 -4.62 -3.96 4.28
N VAL A 127 -3.52 -4.41 3.69
CA VAL A 127 -2.77 -3.71 2.66
C VAL A 127 -2.94 -4.48 1.36
N TRP A 128 -3.30 -3.74 0.32
CA TRP A 128 -3.41 -4.21 -1.03
C TRP A 128 -2.29 -3.56 -1.84
N ASP A 129 -1.25 -4.35 -2.10
CA ASP A 129 -0.07 -3.95 -2.87
C ASP A 129 0.18 -5.01 -3.94
N LEU A 130 0.00 -4.63 -5.21
CA LEU A 130 0.17 -5.54 -6.34
C LEU A 130 1.64 -5.82 -6.65
N ASP A 131 2.55 -4.96 -6.18
CA ASP A 131 4.00 -5.09 -6.37
C ASP A 131 4.65 -5.88 -5.23
N SER A 132 3.95 -6.12 -4.12
CA SER A 132 4.45 -6.94 -3.01
C SER A 132 4.53 -8.43 -3.35
N SER A 133 5.53 -9.11 -2.78
CA SER A 133 5.65 -10.56 -2.72
C SER A 133 5.11 -11.17 -1.40
N LEU A 134 4.62 -10.34 -0.48
CA LEU A 134 3.88 -10.77 0.70
C LEU A 134 2.49 -11.33 0.32
N PRO A 135 1.76 -11.97 1.26
CA PRO A 135 0.39 -12.38 1.02
C PRO A 135 -0.49 -11.24 0.51
N PHE A 136 -1.47 -11.57 -0.33
CA PHE A 136 -2.36 -10.59 -0.95
C PHE A 136 -3.82 -10.93 -0.65
N PRO A 137 -4.58 -10.07 0.04
CA PRO A 137 -4.11 -8.87 0.77
C PRO A 137 -3.22 -9.23 1.96
N CYS A 138 -2.37 -8.29 2.38
CA CYS A 138 -1.45 -8.47 3.51
C CYS A 138 -2.03 -7.83 4.78
N PRO A 139 -1.96 -8.47 5.96
CA PRO A 139 -2.22 -7.78 7.23
C PRO A 139 -1.30 -6.55 7.40
N LEU A 140 -1.86 -5.41 7.78
CA LEU A 140 -1.14 -4.12 7.87
C LEU A 140 0.12 -4.21 8.74
N ALA A 141 0.02 -4.85 9.91
CA ALA A 141 1.16 -5.01 10.81
C ALA A 141 2.31 -5.79 10.15
N THR A 142 1.99 -6.88 9.43
CA THR A 142 2.96 -7.69 8.69
C THR A 142 3.58 -6.90 7.55
N TYR A 143 2.77 -6.17 6.77
CA TYR A 143 3.29 -5.34 5.68
C TYR A 143 4.29 -4.30 6.19
N VAL A 144 3.95 -3.58 7.26
CA VAL A 144 4.84 -2.56 7.84
C VAL A 144 6.14 -3.18 8.36
N SER A 145 6.07 -4.32 9.08
CA SER A 145 7.26 -4.95 9.65
C SER A 145 8.18 -5.53 8.58
N GLU A 146 7.64 -6.13 7.53
CA GLU A 146 8.42 -6.86 6.53
C GLU A 146 8.86 -5.98 5.35
N THR A 147 8.01 -5.07 4.88
CA THR A 147 8.29 -4.22 3.70
C THR A 147 8.99 -2.93 4.07
N ILE A 148 8.55 -2.23 5.12
CA ILE A 148 9.15 -0.94 5.53
C ILE A 148 10.36 -1.17 6.45
N ARG A 149 10.33 -2.21 7.29
CA ARG A 149 11.38 -2.56 8.26
C ARG A 149 11.89 -1.34 9.07
N PRO A 150 11.01 -0.65 9.83
CA PRO A 150 11.36 0.59 10.52
C PRO A 150 12.47 0.46 11.58
N SER A 151 12.84 -0.75 11.99
CA SER A 151 13.96 -1.04 12.88
C SER A 151 15.32 -1.13 12.19
N PHE A 152 15.37 -1.05 10.85
CA PHE A 152 16.62 -1.13 10.09
C PHE A 152 17.26 0.27 9.97
N GLN A 153 18.40 0.47 10.64
CA GLN A 153 19.26 1.63 10.36
C GLN A 153 19.92 1.43 8.99
N LEU A 154 19.64 2.31 8.03
CA LEU A 154 20.38 2.34 6.78
C LEU A 154 21.85 2.64 7.06
N PHE A 155 22.73 1.90 6.39
CA PHE A 155 24.17 1.99 6.58
C PHE A 155 24.67 3.41 6.30
N SER A 156 25.64 3.83 7.11
CA SER A 156 26.33 5.14 7.08
C SER A 156 27.06 5.48 5.76
N GLU A 157 26.95 4.63 4.74
CA GLU A 157 27.61 4.78 3.44
C GLU A 157 26.81 5.67 2.46
N PHE A 158 25.58 6.06 2.83
CA PHE A 158 24.75 7.03 2.10
C PHE A 158 24.45 8.29 2.93
N GLN A 159 25.22 8.53 3.98
CA GLN A 159 25.11 9.67 4.88
C GLN A 159 26.04 10.83 4.49
#